data_AF-K7FGX3-F1
#
_entry.id   AF-K7FGX3-F1
#
_cell.length_a   1.000
_cell.length_b   1.000
_cell.length_c   1.000
_cell.angle_alpha   90.00
_cell.angle_beta   90.00
_cell.angle_gamma   90.00
#
_symmetry.space_group_name_H-M   'P 1'
#
loop_
_entity.id
_entity.type
_entity.pdbx_description
1 polymer ?
#
loop_
_entity_poly.entity_id
_entity_poly.type
_entity_poly.pdbx_seq_one_letter_code
_entity_poly.pdbx_strand_id
1 'polypeptide(L)'
;MRELMKEKGVLDSFLKNPKVDPARKYHFNNYNVANVPIANYLDTYYFGEISIGTPPQNFLVLFDTGSSNLWVPSTYCQTQACSNHARFNPNQSSTFSNIGTTYTLPYGFGDVEVVLGYDTVTVSEICT
;
A
#
# COMPACT_ATOMS: atom_id res chain seq x y z
N MET A 1 17.32 7.97 10.56
CA MET A 1 17.63 9.24 9.85
C MET A 1 17.14 10.46 10.64
N ARG A 2 15.85 10.54 11.00
CA ARG A 2 15.28 11.68 11.74
C ARG A 2 15.95 11.93 13.09
N GLU A 3 16.14 10.90 13.91
CA GLU A 3 16.84 11.02 15.19
C GLU A 3 18.30 11.49 15.01
N LEU A 4 19.00 10.97 14.00
CA LEU A 4 20.34 11.44 13.65
C LEU A 4 20.35 12.92 13.25
N MET A 5 19.30 13.41 12.57
CA MET A 5 19.16 14.82 12.22
C MET A 5 18.86 15.69 13.46
N LYS A 6 18.13 15.15 14.44
CA LYS A 6 17.93 15.82 15.74
C LYS A 6 19.24 15.92 16.50
N GLU A 7 19.98 14.82 16.62
CA GLU A 7 21.27 14.77 17.30
C GLU A 7 22.28 15.74 16.69
N LYS A 8 22.30 15.84 15.36
CA LYS A 8 23.15 16.78 14.63
C LYS A 8 22.65 18.23 14.63
N GLY A 9 21.51 18.54 15.27
CA GLY A 9 20.95 19.89 15.32
C GLY A 9 20.48 20.46 13.98
N VAL A 10 20.34 19.61 12.95
CA VAL A 10 19.98 20.02 11.58
C VAL A 10 18.51 19.76 11.24
N LEU A 11 17.75 19.13 12.14
CA LEU A 11 16.35 18.80 11.86
C LEU A 11 15.49 20.06 11.65
N ASP A 12 15.60 21.06 12.53
CA ASP A 12 14.75 22.25 12.46
C ASP A 12 15.02 23.09 11.21
N SER A 13 16.29 23.22 10.80
CA SER A 13 16.66 23.92 9.56
C SER A 13 16.20 23.16 8.32
N PHE A 14 16.25 21.83 8.35
CA PHE A 14 15.72 20.98 7.29
C PHE A 14 14.19 21.08 7.17
N LEU A 15 13.46 21.06 8.29
CA LEU A 15 11.99 21.16 8.31
C LEU A 15 11.47 22.56 7.93
N LYS A 16 12.21 23.62 8.28
CA LYS A 16 11.86 25.00 7.91
C LYS A 16 12.04 25.30 6.43
N ASN A 17 12.79 24.47 5.69
CA ASN A 17 12.95 24.65 4.26
C ASN A 17 11.77 23.96 3.54
N PRO A 18 10.77 24.71 3.05
CA PRO A 18 9.53 24.12 2.57
C PRO A 18 9.82 23.39 1.26
N LYS A 19 9.93 22.07 1.34
CA LYS A 19 9.71 21.23 0.16
C LYS A 19 8.25 21.44 -0.24
N VAL A 20 8.02 21.71 -1.52
CA VAL A 20 6.66 21.78 -2.08
C VAL A 20 5.92 20.55 -1.58
N ASP A 21 4.81 20.77 -0.88
CA ASP A 21 3.95 19.69 -0.45
C ASP A 21 3.53 18.90 -1.71
N PRO A 22 3.98 17.65 -1.88
CA PRO A 22 3.64 16.86 -3.05
C PRO A 22 2.13 16.65 -3.17
N ALA A 23 1.43 16.66 -2.02
CA ALA A 23 -0.01 16.54 -1.95
C ALA A 23 -0.70 17.76 -2.59
N ARG A 24 -0.07 18.94 -2.61
CA ARG A 24 -0.63 20.16 -3.21
C ARG A 24 -0.84 20.08 -4.73
N LYS A 25 -0.17 19.14 -5.41
CA LYS A 25 -0.44 18.80 -6.83
C LYS A 25 -1.84 18.18 -6.99
N TYR A 26 -2.31 17.48 -5.98
CA TYR A 26 -3.63 16.87 -5.97
C TYR A 26 -4.61 17.92 -5.46
N HIS A 27 -5.45 18.45 -6.36
CA HIS A 27 -6.56 19.32 -5.97
C HIS A 27 -7.58 18.47 -5.20
N PHE A 28 -7.38 18.35 -3.89
CA PHE A 28 -8.38 17.76 -3.01
C PHE A 28 -9.59 18.71 -2.97
N ASN A 29 -10.58 18.45 -3.82
CA ASN A 29 -11.94 18.93 -3.56
C ASN A 29 -12.42 18.31 -2.22
N ASN A 30 -13.56 18.76 -1.69
CA ASN A 30 -14.21 18.22 -0.48
C ASN A 30 -14.57 16.72 -0.58
N TYR A 31 -13.58 15.84 -0.73
CA TYR A 31 -13.73 14.40 -0.69
C TYR A 31 -13.75 13.95 0.77
N ASN A 32 -14.45 12.83 1.02
CA ASN A 32 -14.51 12.18 2.32
C ASN A 32 -13.09 11.93 2.81
N VAL A 33 -12.66 12.66 3.84
CA VAL A 33 -11.37 12.44 4.50
C VAL A 33 -11.58 11.34 5.52
N ALA A 34 -10.99 10.18 5.29
CA ALA A 34 -10.96 9.11 6.28
C ALA A 34 -9.67 9.21 7.11
N ASN A 35 -9.83 9.16 8.43
CA ASN A 35 -8.70 9.00 9.34
C ASN A 35 -8.43 7.50 9.54
N VAL A 36 -7.24 7.05 9.15
CA VAL A 36 -6.80 5.66 9.28
C VAL A 36 -5.66 5.62 10.29
N PRO A 37 -5.73 4.79 11.34
CA PRO A 37 -4.58 4.53 12.18
C PRO A 37 -3.48 3.85 11.36
N ILE A 38 -2.27 4.41 11.38
CA ILE A 38 -1.13 3.86 10.64
C ILE A 38 -0.08 3.38 11.65
N ALA A 39 0.38 2.15 11.49
CA ALA A 39 1.51 1.61 12.23
C ALA A 39 2.82 2.16 11.62
N ASN A 40 3.65 2.77 12.47
CA ASN A 40 4.94 3.32 12.08
C ASN A 40 6.06 2.38 12.52
N TYR A 41 6.91 2.00 11.57
CA TYR A 41 8.17 1.32 11.86
C TYR A 41 9.35 2.25 11.54
N LEU A 42 9.96 2.80 12.59
CA LEU A 42 11.18 3.61 12.56
C LEU A 42 11.13 4.82 11.60
N ASP A 43 9.96 5.45 11.47
CA ASP A 43 9.67 6.55 10.51
C ASP A 43 9.98 6.20 9.04
N THR A 44 10.13 4.91 8.72
CA THR A 44 10.59 4.43 7.42
C THR A 44 9.49 3.67 6.69
N TYR A 45 8.65 2.94 7.43
CA TYR A 45 7.53 2.19 6.87
C TYR A 45 6.24 2.52 7.62
N TYR A 46 5.19 2.78 6.84
CA TYR A 46 3.88 3.19 7.31
C TYR A 46 2.87 2.18 6.83
N PHE A 47 2.29 1.40 7.76
CA PHE A 47 1.36 0.33 7.43
C PHE A 47 -0.07 0.69 7.83
N GLY A 48 -1.04 0.33 7.02
CA GLY A 48 -2.47 0.42 7.37
C GLY A 48 -3.22 -0.81 6.96
N GLU A 49 -4.37 -1.03 7.62
CA GLU A 49 -5.27 -2.11 7.24
C GLU A 49 -6.20 -1.64 6.11
N ILE A 50 -6.36 -2.49 5.11
CA ILE A 50 -7.34 -2.35 4.04
C ILE A 50 -8.13 -3.65 3.91
N SER A 51 -9.29 -3.59 3.28
CA SER A 51 -10.07 -4.76 2.91
C SER A 51 -10.26 -4.81 1.39
N ILE A 52 -10.20 -6.02 0.84
CA ILE A 52 -10.41 -6.27 -0.59
C ILE A 52 -11.48 -7.34 -0.76
N GLY A 53 -12.46 -7.09 -1.62
CA GLY A 53 -13.47 -8.05 -2.05
C GLY A 53 -14.76 -8.07 -1.23
N THR A 54 -15.69 -8.90 -1.70
CA THR A 54 -17.00 -9.13 -1.08
C THR A 54 -17.27 -10.64 -0.93
N PRO A 55 -17.31 -11.21 0.29
CA PRO A 55 -17.04 -10.56 1.57
C PRO A 55 -15.59 -10.04 1.70
N PRO A 56 -15.36 -9.04 2.56
CA PRO A 56 -14.03 -8.44 2.76
C PRO A 56 -12.96 -9.43 3.21
N GLN A 57 -11.78 -9.33 2.59
CA GLN A 57 -10.53 -9.99 3.02
C GLN A 57 -9.53 -8.91 3.47
N ASN A 58 -9.01 -9.00 4.69
CA ASN A 58 -8.20 -7.93 5.28
C ASN A 58 -6.69 -8.11 5.02
N PHE A 59 -6.00 -6.99 4.81
CA PHE A 59 -4.57 -6.93 4.55
C PHE A 59 -3.93 -5.77 5.30
N LEU A 60 -2.76 -6.03 5.88
CA LEU A 60 -1.86 -4.97 6.32
C LEU A 60 -0.95 -4.60 5.15
N VAL A 61 -1.07 -3.37 4.64
CA VAL A 61 -0.32 -2.90 3.47
C VAL A 61 0.65 -1.79 3.83
N LEU A 62 1.78 -1.75 3.14
CA LEU A 62 2.73 -0.64 3.20
C LEU A 62 2.27 0.49 2.28
N PHE A 63 2.12 1.71 2.82
CA PHE A 63 1.91 2.89 1.99
C PHE A 63 3.23 3.35 1.37
N ASP A 64 3.37 3.12 0.07
CA ASP A 64 4.54 3.50 -0.72
C ASP A 64 4.23 4.73 -1.58
N THR A 65 4.90 5.85 -1.29
CA THR A 65 4.77 7.08 -2.08
C THR A 65 5.52 7.02 -3.43
N GLY A 66 6.33 5.99 -3.66
CA GLY A 66 7.14 5.82 -4.85
C GLY A 66 6.46 5.05 -5.99
N SER A 67 5.27 4.49 -5.77
CA SER A 67 4.57 3.67 -6.76
C SER A 67 3.07 4.02 -6.87
N SER A 68 2.44 3.55 -7.95
CA SER A 68 1.02 3.82 -8.26
C SER A 68 0.14 2.57 -8.20
N ASN A 69 0.71 1.42 -7.83
CA ASN A 69 0.01 0.13 -7.89
C ASN A 69 -0.21 -0.44 -6.49
N LEU A 70 -1.35 -1.11 -6.30
CA LEU A 70 -1.63 -1.93 -5.11
C LEU A 70 -1.26 -3.38 -5.41
N TRP A 71 -0.48 -3.99 -4.51
CA TRP A 71 -0.09 -5.40 -4.61
C TRP A 71 -0.45 -6.12 -3.32
N VAL A 72 -1.13 -7.26 -3.43
CA VAL A 72 -1.35 -8.20 -2.31
C VAL A 72 -0.94 -9.61 -2.74
N PRO A 73 -0.39 -10.43 -1.82
CA PRO A 73 -0.13 -11.83 -2.10
C PRO A 73 -1.42 -12.57 -2.45
N SER A 74 -1.40 -13.44 -3.46
CA SER A 74 -2.54 -14.29 -3.82
C SER A 74 -2.41 -15.67 -3.16
N THR A 75 -3.54 -16.37 -2.97
CA THR A 75 -3.55 -17.80 -2.64
C THR A 75 -2.86 -18.67 -3.71
N TYR A 76 -2.63 -18.15 -4.91
CA TYR A 76 -1.82 -18.80 -5.95
C TYR A 76 -0.32 -18.78 -5.63
N CYS A 77 0.13 -17.88 -4.75
CA CYS A 77 1.53 -17.86 -4.31
C CYS A 77 1.80 -18.99 -3.31
N GLN A 78 2.64 -19.94 -3.72
CA GLN A 78 3.05 -21.11 -2.93
C GLN A 78 4.46 -20.99 -2.37
N THR A 79 5.16 -19.88 -2.62
CA THR A 79 6.54 -19.70 -2.12
C THR A 79 6.53 -19.31 -0.64
N GLN A 80 7.65 -19.55 0.04
CA GLN A 80 7.82 -19.21 1.45
C GLN A 80 7.63 -17.70 1.71
N ALA A 81 7.89 -16.85 0.73
CA ALA A 81 7.70 -15.39 0.82
C ALA A 81 6.24 -15.01 1.18
N CYS A 82 5.27 -15.79 0.73
CA CYS A 82 3.84 -15.52 0.97
C CYS A 82 3.27 -16.24 2.21
N SER A 83 4.02 -17.16 2.82
CA SER A 83 3.53 -18.05 3.89
C SER A 83 3.09 -17.31 5.16
N ASN A 84 3.79 -16.23 5.50
CA ASN A 84 3.55 -15.43 6.70
C ASN A 84 2.68 -14.19 6.43
N HIS A 85 2.04 -14.10 5.26
CA HIS A 85 1.21 -12.96 4.86
C HIS A 85 -0.23 -13.39 4.63
N ALA A 86 -1.17 -12.47 4.87
CA ALA A 86 -2.53 -12.62 4.39
C ALA A 86 -2.51 -12.77 2.86
N ARG A 87 -3.30 -13.71 2.34
CA ARG A 87 -3.36 -14.03 0.92
C ARG A 87 -4.76 -13.83 0.38
N PHE A 88 -4.88 -13.05 -0.67
CA PHE A 88 -6.12 -12.80 -1.38
C PHE A 88 -6.55 -14.07 -2.12
N ASN A 89 -7.79 -14.50 -1.86
CA ASN A 89 -8.45 -15.57 -2.55
C ASN A 89 -9.49 -15.00 -3.52
N PRO A 90 -9.20 -14.98 -4.83
CA PRO A 90 -10.12 -14.42 -5.81
C PRO A 90 -11.46 -15.16 -5.87
N ASN A 91 -11.47 -16.46 -5.55
CA ASN A 91 -12.70 -17.27 -5.56
C ASN A 91 -13.63 -17.00 -4.37
N GLN A 92 -13.16 -16.27 -3.36
CA GLN A 92 -13.94 -15.88 -2.19
C GLN A 92 -14.49 -14.45 -2.28
N SER A 93 -14.30 -13.77 -3.41
CA SER A 93 -14.85 -12.44 -3.64
C SER A 93 -15.83 -12.45 -4.80
N SER A 94 -17.08 -12.06 -4.56
CA SER A 94 -18.12 -11.90 -5.58
C SER A 94 -17.94 -10.65 -6.44
N THR A 95 -17.08 -9.72 -6.03
CA THR A 95 -16.79 -8.46 -6.74
C THR A 95 -15.47 -8.54 -7.53
N PHE A 96 -14.73 -9.63 -7.40
CA PHE A 96 -13.49 -9.83 -8.16
C PHE A 96 -13.77 -10.01 -9.65
N SER A 97 -13.03 -9.26 -10.46
CA SER A 97 -13.03 -9.35 -11.91
C SER A 97 -11.60 -9.55 -12.42
N ASN A 98 -11.34 -10.72 -12.97
CA ASN A 98 -10.03 -11.04 -13.52
C ASN A 98 -9.83 -10.36 -14.89
N ILE A 99 -8.70 -9.68 -15.09
CA ILE A 99 -8.34 -9.09 -16.40
C ILE A 99 -7.78 -10.17 -17.34
N GLY A 100 -7.44 -11.35 -16.82
CA GLY A 100 -6.97 -12.50 -17.59
C GLY A 100 -5.53 -12.35 -18.08
N THR A 101 -4.77 -11.40 -17.53
CA THR A 101 -3.38 -11.16 -17.93
C THR A 101 -2.44 -11.39 -16.75
N THR A 102 -1.42 -12.22 -17.00
CA THR A 102 -0.32 -12.50 -16.08
C THR A 102 0.95 -11.85 -16.61
N TYR A 103 1.73 -11.23 -15.73
CA TYR A 103 3.03 -10.65 -16.06
C TYR A 103 4.10 -11.18 -15.11
N THR A 104 5.32 -11.29 -15.62
CA THR A 104 6.52 -11.49 -14.80
C THR A 104 7.30 -10.19 -14.80
N LEU A 105 7.46 -9.60 -13.61
CA LEU A 105 8.17 -8.35 -13.40
C LEU A 105 9.54 -8.63 -12.79
N PRO A 106 10.65 -8.29 -13.46
CA PRO A 106 11.98 -8.44 -12.88
C PRO A 106 12.23 -7.36 -11.82
N TYR A 107 12.48 -7.79 -10.59
CA TYR A 107 12.81 -6.98 -9.44
C TYR A 107 14.24 -7.28 -8.96
N GLY A 108 15.22 -6.59 -9.56
CA GLY A 108 16.62 -6.63 -9.14
C GLY A 108 17.24 -8.04 -9.14
N PHE A 109 17.10 -8.76 -8.02
CA PHE A 109 17.65 -10.10 -7.79
C PHE A 109 16.64 -11.24 -7.93
N GLY A 110 15.40 -10.97 -8.32
CA GLY A 110 14.39 -12.00 -8.56
C GLY A 110 13.21 -11.47 -9.37
N ASP A 111 12.23 -12.32 -9.59
CA ASP A 111 11.03 -11.98 -10.37
C ASP A 111 9.78 -12.05 -9.49
N VAL A 112 8.80 -11.21 -9.82
CA VAL A 112 7.45 -11.28 -9.25
C VAL A 112 6.49 -11.64 -10.37
N GLU A 113 5.78 -12.76 -10.21
CA GLU A 113 4.66 -13.11 -11.07
C GLU A 113 3.38 -12.46 -10.53
N VAL A 114 2.66 -11.75 -11.40
CA VAL A 114 1.49 -10.96 -11.02
C VAL A 114 0.31 -11.26 -11.93
N VAL A 115 -0.88 -11.34 -11.33
CA VAL A 115 -2.16 -11.41 -12.03
C VAL A 115 -2.88 -10.09 -11.79
N LEU A 116 -3.32 -9.43 -12.86
CA LEU A 116 -4.09 -8.20 -12.73
C LEU A 116 -5.59 -8.50 -12.60
N GLY A 117 -6.25 -7.76 -11.72
CA GLY A 117 -7.67 -7.86 -11.47
C GLY A 117 -8.23 -6.57 -10.88
N TYR A 118 -9.54 -6.42 -11.00
CA TYR A 118 -10.30 -5.41 -10.27
C TYR A 118 -11.07 -6.07 -9.14
N ASP A 119 -11.15 -5.39 -8.01
CA ASP A 119 -12.05 -5.76 -6.92
C ASP A 119 -12.37 -4.51 -6.10
N THR A 120 -13.39 -4.59 -5.25
CA THR A 120 -13.75 -3.50 -4.34
C THR A 120 -12.69 -3.39 -3.25
N VAL A 121 -12.11 -2.20 -3.10
CA VAL A 121 -11.13 -1.90 -2.05
C VAL A 121 -11.77 -0.96 -1.04
N THR A 122 -11.62 -1.28 0.24
CA THR A 122 -12.09 -0.46 1.34
C THR A 122 -10.91 -0.01 2.20
N VAL A 123 -10.82 1.30 2.41
CA VAL A 123 -9.85 1.95 3.29
C VAL A 123 -10.62 2.76 4.32
N SER A 124 -10.72 2.24 5.55
CA SER A 124 -11.60 2.80 6.59
C SER A 124 -13.06 2.92 6.08
N GLU A 125 -13.65 4.11 6.07
CA GLU A 125 -15.04 4.34 5.62
C GLU A 125 -15.17 4.57 4.10
N ILE A 126 -14.06 4.55 3.35
CA ILE A 126 -14.06 4.81 1.90
C ILE A 126 -13.98 3.48 1.15
N CYS A 127 -15.00 3.20 0.35
CA CYS A 127 -15.04 2.08 -0.58
C CYS A 127 -14.88 2.60 -2.02
N THR A 128 -14.01 1.96 -2.80
CA THR A 128 -13.75 2.30 -4.21
C THR A 128 -13.70 1.06 -5.09
#